data_AF-A0A9C8ZN04-F1
#
_entry.id   AF-A0A9C8ZN04-F1
#
_cell.length_a   1.000
_cell.length_b   1.000
_cell.length_c   1.000
_cell.angle_alpha   90.00
_cell.angle_beta   90.00
_cell.angle_gamma   90.00
#
_symmetry.space_group_name_H-M   'P 1'
#
loop_
_entity.id
_entity.type
_entity.pdbx_description
1 polymer ?
#
loop_
_entity_poly.entity_id
_entity_poly.type
_entity_poly.pdbx_seq_one_letter_code
_entity_poly.pdbx_strand_id
1 'polypeptide(L)' 'MIYKVSYVVLGGEHPGAIANTDTPPQVGDRVQLGEKTFEIIEVLELTPPRGEFCFLHATCKLVENQGEAA' A
#
# COMPACT_ATOMS: atom_id res chain seq x y z
N MET A 1 -2.25 18.54 2.01
CA MET A 1 -1.39 17.68 1.18
C MET A 1 -1.96 16.28 1.06
N ILE A 2 -2.13 15.79 -0.17
CA ILE A 2 -2.71 14.48 -0.52
C ILE A 2 -1.59 13.58 -1.06
N TYR A 3 -1.48 12.37 -0.55
CA TYR A 3 -0.55 11.36 -1.04
C TYR A 3 -1.28 10.41 -1.96
N LYS A 4 -0.91 10.39 -3.23
CA LYS A 4 -1.43 9.45 -4.22
C LYS A 4 -0.52 8.23 -4.23
N VAL A 5 -1.00 7.14 -3.65
CA VAL A 5 -0.22 5.93 -3.40
C VAL A 5 -0.60 4.86 -4.42
N SER A 6 0.41 4.34 -5.12
CA SER A 6 0.30 3.14 -5.95
C SER A 6 0.71 1.92 -5.13
N TYR A 7 -0.27 1.16 -4.66
CA TYR A 7 -0.06 -0.11 -3.96
C TYR A 7 0.16 -1.23 -4.96
N VAL A 8 1.34 -1.85 -4.91
CA VAL A 8 1.72 -2.99 -5.74
C VAL A 8 1.86 -4.21 -4.85
N VAL A 9 1.12 -5.28 -5.18
CA VAL A 9 1.09 -6.51 -4.39
C VAL A 9 2.06 -7.53 -4.98
N LEU A 10 2.99 -8.01 -4.16
CA LEU A 10 3.87 -9.13 -4.51
C LEU A 10 3.08 -10.43 -4.66
N GLY A 11 3.52 -11.29 -5.58
CA GLY A 11 2.90 -12.60 -5.83
C GLY A 11 1.71 -12.59 -6.79
N GLY A 12 1.27 -11.41 -7.25
CA GLY A 12 0.24 -11.29 -8.31
C GLY A 12 -1.17 -11.71 -7.89
N GLU A 13 -1.39 -12.03 -6.61
CA GLU A 13 -2.69 -12.46 -6.08
C GLU A 13 -3.76 -11.37 -6.05
N HIS A 14 -3.36 -10.11 -6.19
CA HIS A 14 -4.25 -8.96 -6.26
C HIS A 14 -3.68 -7.96 -7.28
N PRO A 15 -4.50 -7.28 -8.10
CA PRO A 15 -4.05 -6.33 -9.11
C PRO A 15 -3.40 -5.04 -8.55
N GLY A 16 -3.15 -4.95 -7.23
CA GLY A 16 -2.82 -3.70 -6.56
C GLY A 16 -3.99 -2.71 -6.50
N ALA A 17 -3.70 -1.46 -6.15
CA ALA A 17 -4.66 -0.35 -6.18
C ALA A 17 -3.95 1.01 -6.21
N ILE A 18 -4.64 2.06 -6.64
CA ILE A 18 -4.19 3.44 -6.45
C ILE A 18 -5.20 4.14 -5.54
N ALA A 19 -4.73 4.74 -4.45
CA ALA A 19 -5.58 5.49 -3.53
C ALA A 19 -4.97 6.83 -3.13
N ASN A 20 -5.85 7.77 -2.78
CA ASN A 20 -5.44 9.01 -2.14
C ASN A 20 -5.50 8.82 -0.62
N THR A 21 -4.49 9.31 0.08
CA THR A 21 -4.38 9.23 1.55
C THR A 21 -3.97 10.58 2.10
N ASP A 22 -4.47 10.93 3.29
CA ASP A 22 -4.14 12.19 3.97
C ASP A 22 -2.79 12.13 4.70
N THR A 23 -2.32 10.91 5.00
CA THR A 23 -1.00 10.64 5.60
C THR A 23 -0.20 9.71 4.72
N PRO A 24 1.14 9.88 4.64
CA PRO A 24 1.96 8.97 3.86
C PRO A 24 1.96 7.58 4.51
N PRO A 25 1.84 6.50 3.72
CA PRO A 25 1.98 5.13 4.22
C PRO A 25 3.40 4.90 4.75
N GLN A 26 3.52 3.99 5.70
CA GLN A 26 4.79 3.59 6.28
C GLN A 26 5.03 2.09 6.10
N VAL A 27 6.31 1.70 6.13
CA VAL A 27 6.67 0.27 6.19
C VAL A 27 6.16 -0.31 7.50
N GLY A 28 5.48 -1.46 7.42
CA GLY A 28 4.80 -2.13 8.52
C GLY A 28 3.30 -1.79 8.63
N ASP A 29 2.83 -0.75 7.95
CA ASP A 29 1.39 -0.44 7.90
C ASP A 29 0.62 -1.57 7.20
N ARG A 30 -0.63 -1.76 7.63
CA ARG A 30 -1.57 -2.69 7.01
C ARG A 30 -2.58 -1.93 6.17
N VAL A 31 -2.74 -2.36 4.93
CA VAL A 31 -3.71 -1.80 3.98
C VAL A 31 -4.67 -2.89 3.54
N GLN A 32 -5.95 -2.56 3.52
CA GLN A 32 -6.98 -3.45 2.97
C GLN A 32 -7.20 -3.11 1.50
N LEU A 33 -6.95 -4.09 0.62
CA LEU A 33 -7.20 -3.99 -0.82
C LEU A 33 -8.25 -5.05 -1.18
N GLY A 34 -9.47 -4.58 -1.46
CA GLY A 34 -10.64 -5.46 -1.60
C GLY A 34 -10.92 -6.20 -0.29
N GLU A 35 -10.97 -7.53 -0.35
CA GLU A 35 -11.26 -8.40 0.80
C GLU A 35 -10.00 -8.89 1.53
N LYS A 36 -8.80 -8.57 1.00
CA LYS A 36 -7.52 -9.05 1.52
C LYS A 36 -6.79 -7.92 2.25
N THR A 37 -6.03 -8.29 3.29
CA THR A 37 -5.16 -7.38 4.03
C THR A 37 -3.71 -7.61 3.63
N PHE A 38 -2.98 -6.54 3.38
CA PHE A 38 -1.59 -6.56 2.97
C PHE A 38 -0.75 -5.71 3.92
N GLU A 39 0.50 -6.10 4.12
CA GLU A 39 1.50 -5.35 4.87
C GLU A 39 2.41 -4.62 3.88
N ILE A 40 2.59 -3.32 4.09
CA ILE A 40 3.51 -2.49 3.31
C ILE A 40 4.93 -2.81 3.75
N ILE A 41 5.77 -3.24 2.81
CA ILE A 41 7.16 -3.62 3.10
C ILE A 41 8.17 -2.61 2.54
N GLU A 42 7.73 -1.72 1.66
CA GLU A 42 8.55 -0.70 1.04
C GLU A 42 7.67 0.50 0.64
N VAL A 43 8.19 1.70 0.84
CA VAL A 43 7.57 2.95 0.37
C VAL A 43 8.63 3.78 -0.35
N LEU A 44 8.33 4.18 -1.59
CA LEU A 44 9.21 4.98 -2.44
C LEU A 44 8.47 6.23 -2.90
N GLU A 45 9.13 7.38 -2.80
CA GLU A 45 8.66 8.60 -3.46
C GLU A 45 9.06 8.54 -4.95
N LEU A 46 8.07 8.53 -5.84
CA LEU A 46 8.32 8.40 -7.28
C LEU A 46 8.75 9.73 -7.90
N THR A 47 8.23 10.84 -7.36
CA THR A 47 8.56 12.19 -7.82
C THR A 47 8.56 13.14 -6.64
N PRO A 48 9.42 14.17 -6.63
CA PRO A 48 9.36 15.23 -5.63
C PRO A 48 7.94 15.79 -5.50
N PRO A 49 7.50 16.14 -4.28
CA PRO A 49 6.17 16.67 -4.08
C PRO A 49 5.94 17.95 -4.89
N ARG A 50 4.74 18.08 -5.47
CA ARG A 50 4.35 19.24 -6.29
C ARG A 50 3.14 19.91 -5.66
N GLY A 51 3.35 21.06 -5.02
CA GLY A 51 2.29 21.77 -4.32
C GLY A 51 1.66 20.87 -3.25
N GLU A 52 0.36 20.62 -3.37
CA GLU A 52 -0.42 19.86 -2.39
C GLU A 52 -0.46 18.34 -2.65
N PHE A 53 0.32 17.80 -3.58
CA PHE A 53 0.30 16.36 -3.90
C PHE A 53 1.70 15.73 -3.99
N CYS A 54 1.81 14.49 -3.51
CA CYS A 54 2.98 13.63 -3.63
C CYS A 54 2.59 12.26 -4.18
N PHE A 55 3.42 11.70 -5.07
CA PHE A 55 3.23 10.38 -5.66
C PHE A 55 4.13 9.37 -4.96
N LEU A 56 3.50 8.41 -4.30
CA LEU A 56 4.19 7.35 -3.58
C LEU A 56 3.90 5.99 -4.24
N HIS A 57 4.89 5.13 -4.21
CA HIS A 57 4.77 3.71 -4.53
C HIS A 57 4.91 2.92 -3.23
N ALA A 58 3.99 2.01 -2.96
CA ALA A 58 4.04 1.13 -1.80
C ALA A 58 4.01 -0.33 -2.25
N THR A 59 5.09 -1.06 -1.99
CA THR A 59 5.15 -2.50 -2.24
C THR A 59 4.54 -3.22 -1.04
N CYS A 60 3.60 -4.13 -1.29
CA CYS A 60 2.82 -4.81 -0.27
C CYS A 60 2.94 -6.33 -0.42
N LYS A 61 2.96 -7.05 0.70
CA LYS A 61 2.85 -8.52 0.74
C LYS A 61 1.52 -8.92 1.38
N LEU A 62 0.92 -10.02 0.93
CA LEU A 62 -0.28 -10.56 1.56
C LEU A 62 0.03 -10.92 3.01
N VAL A 63 -0.86 -10.53 3.92
CA VAL A 63 -0.85 -11.05 5.29
C VAL A 63 -1.76 -12.27 5.28
N GLU A 64 -1.19 -13.46 5.26
CA GLU A 64 -1.97 -14.68 5.48
C GLU A 64 -2.64 -14.57 6.84
N ASN A 65 -3.98 -14.61 6.86
CA ASN A 65 -4.72 -14.65 8.11
C ASN A 65 -4.42 -16.03 8.75
N GLN A 66 -3.49 -16.08 9.69
CA GLN A 66 -3.30 -17.28 10.50
C GLN A 66 -4.51 -17.44 11.43
N GLY A 67 -5.48 -18.22 10.97
CA GLY A 67 -6.69 -18.64 11.66
C GLY A 67 -7.73 -19.01 10.61
N GLU A 68 -7.82 -20.27 10.19
CA GLU A 68 -8.51 -21.31 10.95
C GLU A 68 -7.88 -22.69 10.65
N ALA A 69 -7.02 -23.16 11.56
CA ALA A 69 -6.68 -24.56 11.71
C ALA A 69 -6.96 -24.92 13.17
N ALA A 70 -8.21 -25.26 13.46
CA ALA A 70 -8.65 -25.97 14.65
C ALA A 70 -9.93 -26.74 14.33
#